data_AF-A0A644ZTK2-F1
#
_entry.id   AF-A0A644ZTK2-F1
#
_cell.length_a   1.000
_cell.length_b   1.000
_cell.length_c   1.000
_cell.angle_alpha   90.00
_cell.angle_beta   90.00
_cell.angle_gamma   90.00
#
_symmetry.space_group_name_H-M   'P 1'
#
loop_
_entity.id
_entity.type
_entity.pdbx_description
1 polymer ?
#
loop_
_entity_poly.entity_id
_entity_poly.type
_entity_poly.pdbx_seq_one_letter_code
_entity_poly.pdbx_strand_id
1 'polypeptide(L)' 'MVSGRVPNKPEDASFKVQIVNNAIYVLDGPSPDNNIVQTIYKGEVYTIVEVRNNYGRLKSGAGWINLKYTSRL' A
#
# COMPACT_ATOMS: atom_id res chain seq x y z
N MET A 1 11.76 5.69 37.68
CA MET A 1 10.28 5.71 37.76
C MET A 1 9.75 5.58 36.33
N VAL A 2 9.02 4.49 36.07
CA VAL A 2 8.14 4.16 34.90
C VAL A 2 8.59 4.67 33.51
N SER A 3 9.23 3.85 32.66
CA SER A 3 8.57 2.90 31.74
C SER A 3 7.46 3.52 30.89
N GLY A 4 7.79 4.49 30.04
CA GLY A 4 7.01 4.76 28.85
C GLY A 4 7.29 3.66 27.82
N ARG A 5 6.46 2.62 27.79
CA ARG A 5 6.43 1.70 26.65
C ARG A 5 6.14 2.57 25.43
N VAL A 6 7.12 2.73 24.54
CA VAL A 6 6.80 3.12 23.16
C VAL A 6 5.81 2.05 22.70
N PRO A 7 4.56 2.40 22.35
CA PRO A 7 3.71 1.42 21.71
C PRO A 7 4.49 0.97 20.48
N ASN A 8 4.78 -0.33 20.36
CA ASN A 8 5.29 -0.90 19.12
C ASN A 8 4.25 -0.61 18.03
N LYS A 9 4.35 0.57 17.44
CA LYS A 9 3.73 0.90 16.17
C LYS A 9 4.34 -0.11 15.20
N PRO A 10 3.55 -0.82 14.39
CA PRO A 10 4.09 -1.68 13.34
C PRO A 10 4.68 -0.77 12.24
N GLU A 11 5.77 -0.06 12.52
CA GLU A 11 6.43 0.85 11.59
C GLU A 11 7.52 0.19 10.74
N ASP A 12 7.80 -1.11 10.94
CA ASP A 12 8.90 -1.78 10.25
C ASP A 12 8.51 -2.88 9.25
N ALA A 13 7.23 -3.20 9.08
CA ALA A 13 6.83 -4.17 8.06
C ALA A 13 6.47 -3.50 6.74
N SER A 14 7.28 -2.55 6.27
CA SER A 14 7.18 -2.16 4.86
C SER A 14 7.60 -3.33 3.99
N PHE A 15 6.87 -3.60 2.92
CA PHE A 15 7.21 -4.68 1.99
C PHE A 15 7.06 -4.21 0.56
N LYS A 16 7.83 -4.83 -0.33
CA LYS A 16 7.73 -4.55 -1.75
C LYS A 16 6.66 -5.44 -2.37
N VAL A 17 5.97 -4.89 -3.35
CA VAL A 17 5.03 -5.62 -4.19
C VAL A 17 5.30 -5.29 -5.64
N GLN A 18 5.13 -6.27 -6.51
CA GLN A 18 5.12 -6.11 -7.96
C GLN A 18 3.68 -6.17 -8.48
N ILE A 19 3.32 -5.27 -9.40
CA ILE A 19 2.01 -5.33 -10.05
C ILE A 19 1.97 -6.51 -11.02
N VAL A 20 0.98 -7.40 -10.86
CA VAL A 20 0.83 -8.58 -11.73
C VAL A 20 -0.25 -8.41 -12.81
N ASN A 21 -1.21 -7.52 -12.58
CA ASN A 21 -2.26 -7.19 -13.56
C ASN A 21 -1.79 -6.12 -14.56
N ASN A 22 -2.31 -6.11 -15.79
CA ASN A 22 -1.87 -5.20 -16.85
C ASN A 22 -1.89 -3.72 -16.43
N ALA A 23 -2.96 -3.31 -15.76
CA ALA A 23 -3.09 -2.00 -15.14
C ALA A 23 -3.95 -2.09 -13.88
N ILE A 24 -3.64 -1.27 -12.88
CA ILE A 24 -4.48 -1.06 -11.69
C ILE A 24 -4.54 0.42 -11.32
N TYR A 25 -5.61 0.82 -10.64
CA TYR A 25 -5.79 2.18 -10.16
C TYR A 25 -5.15 2.40 -8.80
N VAL A 26 -4.54 3.57 -8.64
CA VAL A 26 -4.18 4.14 -7.34
C VAL A 26 -5.33 5.04 -6.90
N LEU A 27 -5.86 4.80 -5.71
CA LEU A 27 -7.01 5.50 -5.14
C LEU A 27 -6.57 6.46 -4.04
N ASP A 28 -7.29 7.57 -3.84
CA ASP A 28 -7.01 8.52 -2.74
C ASP A 28 -7.33 7.96 -1.34
N GLY A 29 -8.00 6.80 -1.26
CA GLY A 29 -8.20 6.04 -0.03
C GLY A 29 -8.39 4.52 -0.24
N PRO A 30 -8.50 3.72 0.84
CA PRO A 30 -8.59 2.26 0.81
C PRO A 30 -10.02 1.71 0.56
N SER A 31 -10.69 2.20 -0.48
CA SER A 31 -12.07 1.80 -0.85
C SER A 31 -12.26 1.92 -2.36
N PRO A 32 -13.04 1.05 -3.02
CA PRO A 32 -13.34 1.20 -4.45
C PRO A 32 -14.13 2.47 -4.80
N ASP A 33 -14.83 3.08 -3.83
CA ASP A 33 -15.63 4.30 -4.04
C ASP A 33 -14.79 5.60 -4.06
N ASN A 34 -13.49 5.48 -3.84
CA ASN A 34 -12.56 6.59 -3.79
C ASN A 34 -12.10 7.04 -5.17
N ASN A 35 -11.57 8.27 -5.27
CA ASN A 35 -11.19 8.81 -6.55
C ASN A 35 -9.91 8.12 -7.07
N ILE A 36 -9.88 7.87 -8.38
CA ILE A 36 -8.68 7.41 -9.07
C ILE A 36 -7.72 8.58 -9.23
N VAL A 37 -6.52 8.45 -8.68
CA VAL A 37 -5.47 9.48 -8.73
C VAL A 37 -4.50 9.23 -9.88
N GLN A 38 -4.20 7.96 -10.14
CA GLN A 38 -3.33 7.55 -11.25
C GLN A 38 -3.56 6.09 -11.63
N THR A 39 -2.98 5.67 -12.75
CA THR A 39 -2.91 4.28 -13.19
C THR A 39 -1.45 3.81 -13.12
N ILE A 40 -1.25 2.57 -12.68
CA ILE A 40 0.06 1.89 -12.65
C ILE A 40 -0.05 0.54 -13.35
N TYR A 41 1.08 0.01 -13.81
CA TYR A 41 1.16 -1.05 -14.81
C TYR A 41 1.91 -2.27 -14.32
N LYS A 42 1.63 -3.41 -14.98
CA LYS A 42 2.29 -4.69 -14.72
C LYS A 42 3.81 -4.54 -14.72
N GLY A 43 4.46 -5.19 -13.76
CA GLY A 43 5.91 -5.23 -13.63
C GLY A 43 6.48 -4.11 -12.77
N GLU A 44 5.76 -3.00 -12.57
CA GLU A 44 6.17 -1.93 -11.65
C GLU A 44 6.21 -2.44 -10.20
N VAL A 45 7.16 -1.92 -9.42
CA VAL A 45 7.40 -2.32 -8.02
C VAL A 45 7.21 -1.15 -7.09
N TYR A 46 6.42 -1.36 -6.04
CA TYR A 46 6.12 -0.34 -5.04
C TYR A 46 6.41 -0.83 -3.63
N THR A 47 6.70 0.11 -2.74
CA THR A 47 6.82 -0.18 -1.30
C THR A 47 5.50 0.17 -0.61
N ILE A 48 4.94 -0.80 0.10
CA ILE A 48 3.72 -0.66 0.90
C ILE A 48 4.12 -0.35 2.34
N VAL A 49 3.54 0.70 2.91
CA VAL A 49 3.82 1.13 4.29
C VAL A 49 2.65 0.90 5.25
N GLU A 50 1.47 0.61 4.71
CA GLU A 50 0.25 0.40 5.48
C GLU A 50 -0.72 -0.48 4.70
N VAL A 51 -1.47 -1.33 5.39
CA VAL A 51 -2.51 -2.19 4.77
C VAL A 51 -3.85 -1.96 5.45
N ARG A 52 -4.91 -1.73 4.66
CA ARG A 52 -6.31 -1.61 5.13
C ARG A 52 -7.25 -2.24 4.11
N ASN A 53 -8.11 -3.17 4.52
CA ASN A 53 -9.15 -3.78 3.66
C ASN A 53 -8.63 -4.28 2.30
N ASN A 54 -7.46 -4.95 2.26
CA ASN A 54 -6.74 -5.38 1.06
C ASN A 54 -6.14 -4.25 0.19
N TYR A 55 -6.13 -3.01 0.65
CA TYR A 55 -5.43 -1.91 0.02
C TYR A 55 -4.10 -1.65 0.71
N GLY A 56 -3.05 -1.46 -0.08
CA GLY A 56 -1.73 -1.07 0.38
C GLY A 56 -1.47 0.41 0.09
N ARG A 57 -1.07 1.18 1.11
CA ARG A 57 -0.64 2.57 0.94
C ARG A 57 0.77 2.63 0.39
N LEU A 58 0.95 3.38 -0.69
CA LEU A 58 2.25 3.58 -1.33
C LEU A 58 3.16 4.48 -0.47
N LYS A 59 4.42 4.09 -0.31
CA LYS A 59 5.45 4.90 0.39
C LYS A 59 5.62 6.30 -0.18
N SER A 60 5.36 6.47 -1.48
CA SER A 60 5.43 7.78 -2.16
C SER A 60 4.36 8.77 -1.68
N GLY A 61 3.32 8.29 -1.00
CA GLY A 61 2.15 9.10 -0.66
C GLY A 61 1.14 9.27 -1.79
N ALA A 62 1.37 8.66 -2.96
CA ALA A 62 0.51 8.80 -4.15
C ALA A 62 -0.90 8.20 -3.96
N GLY A 63 -1.09 7.28 -3.01
CA GLY A 63 -2.40 6.72 -2.68
C GLY A 63 -2.35 5.25 -2.30
N TRP A 64 -3.45 4.56 -2.58
CA TRP A 64 -3.73 3.18 -2.18
C TRP A 64 -3.94 2.28 -3.40
N ILE A 65 -3.37 1.07 -3.37
CA ILE A 65 -3.52 0.08 -4.44
C ILE A 65 -4.15 -1.21 -3.91
N ASN A 66 -4.96 -1.89 -4.70
CA ASN A 66 -5.54 -3.16 -4.30
C ASN A 66 -4.49 -4.28 -4.39
N LEU A 67 -4.13 -4.86 -3.24
CA LEU A 67 -3.08 -5.85 -3.09
C LEU A 67 -3.40 -7.19 -3.76
N LYS A 68 -4.68 -7.46 -4.05
CA LYS A 68 -5.12 -8.66 -4.81
C LYS A 68 -4.46 -8.74 -6.18
N TYR A 69 -4.08 -7.59 -6.75
CA TYR A 69 -3.46 -7.50 -8.08
C TYR A 69 -1.94 -7.34 -8.01
N THR A 70 -1.34 -7.75 -6.89
CA THR A 70 0.09 -7.63 -6.64
C THR A 70 0.67 -8.95 -6.16
N SER A 71 1.96 -9.16 -6.42
CA SER A 71 2.76 -10.22 -5.79
C SER A 71 3.71 -9.59 -4.79
N ARG A 72 3.76 -10.12 -3.58
CA ARG A 72 4.75 -9.71 -2.58
C ARG A 72 6.15 -10.19 -2.99
N LEU A 73 7.15 -9.33 -2.80
CA LEU A 73 8.57 -9.60 -3.00
C LEU A 73 9.30 -9.77 -1.67
#